data_AF-A0A0X3RVR9-F1
#
_entry.id   AF-A0A0X3RVR9-F1
#
_cell.length_a   1.000
_cell.length_b   1.000
_cell.length_c   1.000
_cell.angle_alpha   90.00
_cell.angle_beta   90.00
_cell.angle_gamma   90.00
#
_symmetry.space_group_name_H-M   'P 1'
#
loop_
_entity.id
_entity.type
_entity.pdbx_description
1 polymer ?
#
loop_
_entity_poly.entity_id
_entity_poly.type
_entity_poly.pdbx_seq_one_letter_code
_entity_poly.pdbx_strand_id
1 'polypeptide(L)'
;MKVGQIRVDGQSWGCVVSASYGPEGGSGTISYSDGTSQQFTLTGTNWFGGSGDTATSSAYQNMLNNQKYEHADNVYQVVIALQTGKTSVKADLPNVATA
;
A
#
# COMPACT_ATOMS: atom_id res chain seq x y z
N MET A 1 -4.03 2.57 -8.43
CA MET A 1 -3.00 2.15 -7.45
C MET A 1 -2.93 0.62 -7.39
N LYS A 2 -1.75 0.01 -7.22
CA LYS A 2 -1.61 -1.43 -6.90
C LYS A 2 -1.35 -1.61 -5.42
N VAL A 3 -2.01 -2.59 -4.79
CA VAL A 3 -1.89 -2.88 -3.36
C VAL A 3 -1.67 -4.37 -3.12
N GLY A 4 -0.68 -4.69 -2.27
CA GLY A 4 -0.48 -6.02 -1.68
C GLY A 4 -0.64 -5.97 -0.16
N GLN A 5 -1.05 -7.07 0.47
CA GLN A 5 -1.23 -7.16 1.92
C GLN A 5 -0.18 -8.06 2.57
N ILE A 6 0.33 -7.65 3.73
CA ILE A 6 1.24 -8.42 4.57
C ILE A 6 0.78 -8.28 6.02
N ARG A 7 0.62 -9.39 6.75
CA ARG A 7 0.52 -9.32 8.22
C ARG A 7 1.90 -8.99 8.77
N VAL A 8 2.01 -7.84 9.42
CA VAL A 8 3.29 -7.39 10.00
C VAL A 8 3.45 -7.99 11.40
N ASP A 9 2.40 -7.92 12.23
CA ASP A 9 2.31 -8.57 13.54
C ASP A 9 0.83 -8.73 13.99
N GLY A 10 0.60 -9.05 15.27
CA GLY A 10 -0.75 -9.15 15.85
C GLY A 10 -1.44 -7.81 16.15
N GLN A 11 -0.76 -6.67 15.94
CA GLN A 11 -1.23 -5.32 16.26
C GLN A 11 -1.31 -4.38 15.05
N SER A 12 -0.78 -4.81 13.90
CA SER A 12 -0.69 -3.97 12.71
C SER A 12 -0.83 -4.76 11.41
N TRP A 13 -1.39 -4.09 10.41
CA TRP A 13 -1.47 -4.58 9.03
C TRP A 13 -0.54 -3.76 8.14
N GLY A 14 0.28 -4.44 7.35
CA GLY A 14 1.13 -3.82 6.35
C GLY A 14 0.48 -3.87 4.98
N CYS A 15 0.51 -2.75 4.29
CA CYS A 15 0.15 -2.65 2.88
C CYS A 15 1.37 -2.19 2.08
N VAL A 16 1.62 -2.84 0.95
CA VAL A 16 2.61 -2.41 -0.02
C VAL A 16 1.87 -1.67 -1.14
N VAL A 17 2.26 -0.43 -1.42
CA VAL A 17 1.52 0.49 -2.30
C VAL A 17 2.41 1.12 -3.37
N SER A 18 1.83 1.30 -4.55
CA SER A 18 2.34 2.24 -5.55
C SER A 18 1.21 2.84 -6.39
N ALA A 19 1.33 4.13 -6.69
CA ALA A 19 0.42 4.88 -7.56
C ALA A 19 1.19 5.47 -8.75
N SER A 20 0.48 5.79 -9.83
CA SER A 20 1.04 6.42 -11.03
C SER A 20 0.40 7.78 -11.25
N TYR A 21 1.16 8.74 -11.79
CA TYR A 21 0.68 10.09 -12.11
C TYR A 21 0.19 10.92 -10.91
N GLY A 22 0.63 10.57 -9.70
CA GLY A 22 0.31 11.27 -8.46
C GLY A 22 -0.06 10.29 -7.33
N PRO A 23 -0.26 10.79 -6.09
CA PRO A 23 -0.81 9.98 -5.02
C PRO A 23 -2.26 9.59 -5.31
N GLU A 24 -2.63 8.36 -4.97
CA GLU A 24 -3.98 7.82 -5.18
C GLU A 24 -4.38 6.97 -3.98
N GLY A 25 -5.65 6.98 -3.58
CA GLY A 25 -6.07 6.28 -2.37
C GLY A 25 -7.58 6.14 -2.24
N GLY A 26 -7.99 5.53 -1.12
CA GLY A 26 -9.39 5.38 -0.76
C GLY A 26 -9.57 4.77 0.61
N SER A 27 -10.84 4.51 0.97
CA SER A 27 -11.20 3.89 2.24
C SER A 27 -11.22 2.37 2.12
N GLY A 28 -10.64 1.69 3.11
CA GLY A 28 -10.74 0.26 3.32
C GLY A 28 -11.38 -0.07 4.67
N THR A 29 -11.65 -1.35 4.90
CA THR A 29 -12.26 -1.84 6.14
C THR A 29 -11.53 -3.06 6.67
N ILE A 30 -11.17 -3.05 7.95
CA ILE A 30 -10.68 -4.21 8.70
C ILE A 30 -11.86 -4.84 9.43
N SER A 31 -12.05 -6.14 9.29
CA SER A 31 -13.04 -6.93 10.04
C SER A 31 -12.38 -7.73 11.16
N TYR A 32 -12.96 -7.70 12.35
CA TYR A 32 -12.47 -8.41 13.54
C TYR A 32 -13.30 -9.65 13.84
N SER A 33 -12.72 -10.58 14.61
CA SER A 33 -13.31 -11.89 14.91
C SER A 33 -14.57 -11.81 15.78
N ASP A 34 -14.79 -10.70 16.46
CA ASP A 34 -15.98 -10.42 17.28
C ASP A 34 -17.12 -9.72 16.51
N GLY A 35 -16.94 -9.58 15.19
CA GLY A 35 -17.93 -8.98 14.29
C GLY A 35 -17.85 -7.46 14.19
N THR A 36 -16.95 -6.78 14.93
CA THR A 36 -16.74 -5.34 14.73
C THR A 36 -15.83 -5.06 13.54
N SER A 37 -15.81 -3.80 13.10
CA SER A 37 -14.93 -3.34 12.03
C SER A 37 -14.30 -1.99 12.33
N GLN A 38 -13.19 -1.71 11.62
CA GLN A 38 -12.50 -0.43 11.63
C GLN A 38 -12.32 0.04 10.19
N GLN A 39 -12.70 1.28 9.91
CA GLN A 39 -12.31 1.92 8.65
C GLN A 39 -10.88 2.44 8.73
N PHE A 40 -10.20 2.43 7.60
CA PHE A 40 -8.90 3.07 7.42
C PHE A 40 -8.86 3.77 6.06
N THR A 41 -7.98 4.77 5.94
CA THR A 41 -7.64 5.38 4.66
C THR A 41 -6.29 4.83 4.22
N LEU A 42 -6.19 4.44 2.96
CA LEU A 42 -4.94 4.02 2.35
C LEU A 42 -4.62 4.94 1.18
N THR A 43 -3.41 5.49 1.19
CA THR A 43 -2.88 6.34 0.11
C THR A 43 -1.59 5.72 -0.41
N GLY A 44 -1.52 5.49 -1.71
CA GLY A 44 -0.31 5.10 -2.42
C GLY A 44 0.43 6.32 -2.95
N THR A 45 1.72 6.40 -2.66
CA THR A 45 2.63 7.43 -3.21
C THR A 45 3.01 7.09 -4.66
N ASN A 46 3.30 8.14 -5.45
CA ASN A 46 3.78 7.98 -6.82
C ASN A 46 5.11 7.20 -6.86
N TRP A 47 5.15 6.10 -7.63
CA TRP A 47 6.34 5.25 -7.74
C TRP A 47 7.56 5.99 -8.33
N PHE A 48 7.31 6.97 -9.22
CA PHE A 48 8.33 7.77 -9.87
C PHE A 48 8.95 8.83 -8.94
N GLY A 49 8.45 8.95 -7.70
CA GLY A 49 9.01 9.87 -6.71
C GLY A 49 7.94 10.42 -5.78
N GLY A 50 8.30 10.58 -4.51
CA GLY A 50 7.45 11.12 -3.47
C GLY A 50 8.01 10.83 -2.08
N SER A 51 7.28 11.24 -1.05
CA SER A 51 7.61 10.92 0.35
C SER A 51 6.82 9.70 0.82
N GLY A 52 7.47 8.88 1.65
CA GLY A 52 6.87 7.69 2.26
C GLY A 52 7.93 6.70 2.71
N ASP A 53 7.51 5.72 3.49
CA ASP A 53 8.39 4.63 3.91
C ASP A 53 8.62 3.69 2.72
N THR A 54 9.85 3.63 2.22
CA THR A 54 10.18 2.79 1.07
C THR A 54 10.28 1.34 1.50
N ALA A 55 9.44 0.48 0.94
CA ALA A 55 9.48 -0.96 1.14
C ALA A 55 10.58 -1.60 0.29
N THR A 56 10.68 -1.16 -0.97
CA THR A 56 11.74 -1.56 -1.90
C THR A 56 11.89 -0.52 -3.00
N SER A 57 13.07 -0.44 -3.60
CA SER A 57 13.33 0.35 -4.79
C SER A 57 14.15 -0.41 -5.82
N SER A 58 14.08 0.05 -7.07
CA SER A 58 15.04 -0.32 -8.11
C SER A 58 16.11 0.76 -8.25
N ALA A 59 17.31 0.40 -8.69
CA ALA A 59 18.34 1.39 -9.03
C ALA A 59 18.06 2.10 -10.37
N TYR A 60 17.22 1.51 -11.23
CA TYR A 60 16.93 2.00 -12.57
C TYR A 60 15.61 1.44 -13.13
N GLN A 61 15.15 2.07 -14.21
CA GLN A 61 14.00 1.66 -15.02
C GLN A 61 14.44 1.00 -16.32
N ASN A 62 13.75 -0.07 -16.70
CA ASN A 62 13.87 -0.68 -18.03
C ASN A 62 13.04 0.11 -19.04
N MET A 63 13.66 0.51 -20.15
CA MET A 63 13.00 1.19 -21.25
C MET A 63 12.98 0.29 -22.51
N LEU A 64 12.17 0.69 -23.50
CA LEU A 64 12.13 0.01 -24.80
C LEU A 64 13.53 -0.05 -25.42
N ASN A 65 13.77 -1.07 -26.25
CA ASN A 65 15.03 -1.27 -26.98
C ASN A 65 16.26 -1.47 -26.08
N ASN A 66 16.07 -2.16 -24.94
CA ASN A 66 17.14 -2.49 -24.00
C ASN A 66 17.88 -1.25 -23.47
N GLN A 67 17.17 -0.12 -23.37
CA GLN A 67 17.69 1.10 -22.79
C GLN A 67 17.44 1.11 -21.29
N LYS A 68 18.35 1.76 -20.56
CA LYS A 68 18.21 2.01 -19.13
C LYS A 68 17.89 3.48 -18.90
N TYR A 69 16.96 3.77 -18.01
CA TYR A 69 16.75 5.10 -17.46
C TYR A 69 17.23 5.11 -16.00
N GLU A 70 18.23 5.95 -15.71
CA GLU A 70 18.90 6.05 -14.41
C GLU A 70 18.04 6.83 -13.40
N HIS A 71 16.86 6.28 -13.13
CA HIS A 71 15.90 6.80 -12.18
C HIS A 71 15.31 5.63 -11.40
N ALA A 72 15.22 5.77 -10.08
CA ALA A 72 14.70 4.73 -9.22
C ALA A 72 13.17 4.62 -9.33
N ASP A 73 12.66 3.40 -9.20
CA ASP A 73 11.25 3.14 -8.94
C ASP A 73 11.07 2.76 -7.49
N ASN A 74 10.07 3.32 -6.85
CA ASN A 74 9.82 3.10 -5.44
C ASN A 74 8.49 2.39 -5.24
N VAL A 75 8.51 1.41 -4.35
CA VAL A 75 7.32 0.80 -3.78
C VAL A 75 7.34 1.11 -2.30
N TYR A 76 6.24 1.62 -1.78
CA TYR A 76 6.14 2.11 -0.42
C TYR A 76 5.37 1.13 0.47
N GLN A 77 5.59 1.23 1.77
CA GLN A 77 4.79 0.54 2.79
C GLN A 77 3.93 1.54 3.56
N VAL A 78 2.74 1.08 3.95
CA VAL A 78 1.84 1.78 4.87
C VAL A 78 1.45 0.79 5.96
N VAL A 79 1.59 1.21 7.21
CA VAL A 79 1.21 0.41 8.37
C VAL A 79 -0.09 0.94 8.96
N ILE A 80 -1.08 0.06 9.10
CA ILE A 80 -2.39 0.38 9.66
C ILE A 80 -2.45 -0.24 11.06
N ALA A 81 -2.61 0.59 12.08
CA ALA A 81 -2.79 0.13 13.45
C ALA A 81 -4.14 -0.58 13.62
N LEU A 82 -4.13 -1.74 14.28
CA LEU A 82 -5.32 -2.46 14.69
C LEU A 82 -5.86 -1.95 16.02
N GLN A 83 -7.15 -2.12 16.25
CA GLN A 83 -7.75 -1.90 17.56
C GLN A 83 -7.16 -2.87 18.59
N THR A 84 -6.64 -2.31 19.69
CA THR A 84 -6.06 -3.08 20.78
C THR A 84 -7.04 -4.12 21.32
N GLY A 85 -6.56 -5.35 21.52
CA GLY A 85 -7.35 -6.45 22.06
C GLY A 85 -8.32 -7.09 21.04
N LYS A 86 -8.32 -6.64 19.79
CA LYS A 86 -9.13 -7.25 18.71
C LYS A 86 -8.25 -8.13 17.84
N THR A 87 -8.80 -9.27 17.41
CA THR A 87 -8.14 -10.15 16.45
C THR A 87 -8.67 -9.86 15.05
N SER A 88 -7.80 -9.30 14.19
CA SER A 88 -8.15 -9.05 12.79
C SER A 88 -8.34 -10.35 12.02
N VAL A 89 -9.34 -10.38 11.15
CA VAL A 89 -9.65 -11.55 10.30
C VAL A 89 -9.28 -11.25 8.84
N LYS A 90 -9.77 -10.12 8.32
CA LYS A 90 -9.53 -9.67 6.94
C LYS A 90 -9.45 -8.16 6.85
N ALA A 91 -8.87 -7.65 5.77
CA ALA A 91 -9.05 -6.27 5.35
C ALA A 91 -9.51 -6.24 3.89
N ASP A 92 -10.60 -5.53 3.68
CA ASP A 92 -11.09 -5.17 2.36
C ASP A 92 -10.40 -3.86 1.95
N LEU A 93 -9.60 -3.92 0.89
CA LEU A 93 -8.83 -2.78 0.39
C LEU A 93 -9.72 -1.82 -0.41
N PRO A 94 -9.32 -0.54 -0.55
CA PRO A 94 -10.06 0.38 -1.38
C PRO A 94 -10.11 -0.12 -2.83
N ASN A 95 -11.29 -0.06 -3.44
CA ASN A 95 -11.42 -0.27 -4.87
C ASN A 95 -10.92 0.97 -5.61
N VAL A 96 -9.69 0.91 -6.10
CA VAL A 96 -8.99 1.98 -6.81
C VAL A 96 -8.92 1.75 -8.33
N ALA A 97 -9.83 0.93 -8.86
CA ALA A 97 -10.08 0.95 -10.30
C ALA A 97 -10.90 2.21 -10.62
N THR A 98 -10.33 3.11 -11.41
CA THR A 98 -11.12 4.11 -12.13
C THR A 98 -12.18 3.41 -12.97
N ALA A 99 -13.42 3.89 -12.90
CA ALA A 99 -14.47 3.57 -13.88
C ALA A 99 -14.07 4.03 -15.28
#